data_AF-A0A2M7NCP6-F1
#
_entry.id   AF-A0A2M7NCP6-F1
#
_cell.length_a   1.000
_cell.length_b   1.000
_cell.length_c   1.000
_cell.angle_alpha   90.00
_cell.angle_beta   90.00
_cell.angle_gamma   90.00
#
_symmetry.space_group_name_H-M   'P 1'
#
loop_
_entity.id
_entity.type
_entity.pdbx_description
1 polymer ?
#
loop_
_entity_poly.entity_id
_entity_poly.type
_entity_poly.pdbx_seq_one_letter_code
_entity_poly.pdbx_strand_id
1 'polypeptide(L)' 'MGYIKEPVGIDFVVDPTPLTTEEKEMISEIIAYYKATGRKKSLRKSIRFSSKTTRKTLA' A
#
# COMPACT_ATOMS: atom_id res chain seq x y z
N MET A 1 -11.28 -31.53 -11.36
CA MET A 1 -10.54 -30.36 -10.84
C MET A 1 -9.75 -29.76 -12.01
N GLY A 2 -10.13 -28.57 -12.44
CA GLY A 2 -9.82 -27.99 -13.76
C GLY A 2 -8.37 -27.54 -13.97
N TYR A 3 -7.98 -27.58 -15.24
CA TYR A 3 -6.65 -27.38 -15.81
C TYR A 3 -6.19 -25.91 -15.84
N ILE A 4 -5.76 -25.35 -14.72
CA ILE A 4 -5.00 -24.08 -14.77
C ILE A 4 -3.65 -24.32 -14.08
N LYS A 5 -2.69 -24.79 -14.88
CA LYS A 5 -1.28 -24.75 -14.51
C LYS A 5 -0.80 -23.33 -14.79
N GLU A 6 -0.13 -22.70 -13.82
CA GLU A 6 0.54 -21.43 -14.05
C GLU A 6 1.52 -21.60 -15.24
N PRO A 7 1.51 -20.68 -16.22
CA PRO A 7 2.38 -20.77 -17.39
C PRO A 7 3.85 -20.70 -16.95
N VAL A 8 4.63 -21.69 -17.39
CA VAL A 8 6.06 -21.80 -17.07
C VAL A 8 6.78 -20.57 -17.61
N GLY A 9 7.35 -19.76 -16.73
CA GLY A 9 8.15 -18.59 -17.08
C GLY A 9 7.41 -17.24 -17.10
N ILE A 10 6.25 -17.11 -16.46
CA ILE A 10 5.62 -15.80 -16.24
C ILE A 10 5.87 -15.34 -14.80
N ASP A 11 6.75 -14.35 -14.66
CA ASP A 11 6.95 -13.64 -13.40
C ASP A 11 6.00 -12.43 -13.35
N PHE A 12 5.15 -12.36 -12.32
CA PHE A 12 4.34 -11.18 -12.05
C PHE A 12 5.24 -10.10 -11.43
N VAL A 13 5.69 -9.15 -12.24
CA VAL A 13 6.37 -7.94 -11.73
C VAL A 13 5.30 -7.01 -11.18
N VAL A 14 5.14 -7.02 -9.86
CA VAL A 14 4.26 -6.07 -9.17
C VAL A 14 5.08 -4.82 -8.88
N ASP A 15 4.79 -3.75 -9.62
CA ASP A 15 5.39 -2.45 -9.33
C ASP A 15 4.97 -1.97 -7.93
N PRO A 16 5.87 -1.33 -7.18
CA PRO A 16 5.50 -0.71 -5.91
C PRO A 16 4.44 0.37 -6.17
N THR A 17 3.40 0.40 -5.35
CA THR A 17 2.37 1.44 -5.43
C THR A 17 3.03 2.82 -5.26
N PRO A 18 2.96 3.70 -6.27
CA PRO A 18 3.59 5.01 -6.19
C PRO A 18 2.90 5.86 -5.13
N LEU A 19 3.70 6.58 -4.34
CA LEU A 19 3.18 7.54 -3.36
C LEU A 19 2.55 8.73 -4.07
N THR A 20 1.34 9.09 -3.65
CA THR A 20 0.65 10.33 -4.03
C THR A 20 1.40 11.56 -3.51
N THR A 21 1.11 12.74 -4.06
CA THR A 21 1.73 14.00 -3.61
C THR A 21 1.44 14.30 -2.14
N GLU A 22 0.21 14.06 -1.70
CA GLU A 22 -0.23 14.25 -0.31
C GLU A 22 0.54 13.34 0.66
N GLU A 23 0.75 12.08 0.28
CA GLU A 23 1.53 11.13 1.10
C GLU A 23 3.00 11.54 1.20
N LYS A 24 3.59 12.07 0.11
CA LYS A 24 4.97 12.57 0.12
C LYS A 24 5.14 13.75 1.07
N GLU A 25 4.22 14.70 1.02
CA GLU A 25 4.22 15.87 1.91
C GLU A 25 4.04 15.44 3.37
N MET A 26 3.07 14.56 3.64
CA MET A 26 2.82 14.02 4.97
C MET A 26 4.07 13.33 5.55
N ILE A 27 4.76 12.49 4.77
CA ILE A 27 6.00 11.83 5.19
C ILE A 27 7.09 12.87 5.49
N SER A 28 7.25 13.86 4.62
CA SER A 28 8.23 14.95 4.78
C SER A 28 8.03 15.69 6.11
N GLU A 29 6.78 16.08 6.42
CA GLU A 29 6.44 16.76 7.67
C GLU A 29 6.73 15.92 8.91
N ILE A 30 6.41 14.62 8.87
CA ILE A 30 6.65 13.71 9.99
C ILE A 30 8.15 13.59 10.26
N ILE A 31 8.97 13.49 9.20
CA ILE A 31 10.42 13.42 9.32
C ILE A 31 10.97 14.72 9.89
N ALA A 32 10.54 15.88 9.36
CA ALA A 32 10.96 17.19 9.85
C ALA A 32 10.63 17.36 11.34
N TYR A 33 9.41 16.98 11.74
CA TYR A 33 8.97 17.02 13.14
C TYR A 33 9.84 16.14 14.05
N TYR A 34 10.13 14.91 13.62
CA TYR A 34 10.97 14.00 14.40
C TYR A 34 12.40 14.53 14.55
N LYS A 35 12.98 15.08 13.48
CA LYS A 35 14.31 15.70 13.54
C LYS A 35 14.37 16.89 14.49
N ALA A 36 13.31 17.70 14.53
CA ALA A 36 13.25 18.88 15.40
C ALA A 36 13.01 18.54 16.88
N THR A 37 12.14 17.57 17.16
CA THR A 37 11.65 17.31 18.52
C THR A 37 12.21 16.05 19.17
N GLY A 38 12.77 15.13 18.37
CA GLY A 38 13.13 13.77 18.79
C GLY A 38 11.93 12.89 19.17
N ARG A 39 10.70 13.37 19.00
CA ARG A 39 9.46 12.68 19.40
C ARG A 39 8.68 12.22 18.18
N LYS A 40 8.01 11.07 18.29
CA LYS A 40 7.16 10.54 17.22
C LYS A 40 5.86 11.35 17.16
N LYS A 41 5.52 11.89 15.98
CA LYS A 41 4.24 12.58 15.75
C LYS A 41 3.12 11.53 15.84
N SER A 42 2.19 11.72 16.77
CA SER A 42 1.00 10.88 16.90
C SER A 42 0.08 11.12 15.71
N LEU A 43 0.08 10.20 14.74
CA LEU A 43 -0.88 10.19 13.66
C LEU A 43 -2.19 9.63 14.19
N ARG A 44 -3.18 10.50 14.41
CA ARG A 44 -4.52 10.02 14.76
C ARG A 44 -5.16 9.40 13.54
N LYS A 45 -5.52 8.13 13.71
CA LYS A 45 -6.39 7.27 12.89
C LYS A 45 -5.65 6.41 11.87
N SER A 46 -5.65 5.11 12.15
CA SER A 46 -5.34 4.09 11.16
C SER A 46 -6.35 4.22 10.02
N ILE A 47 -5.84 4.59 8.85
CA ILE A 47 -6.56 4.34 7.61
C ILE A 47 -6.57 2.82 7.49
N ARG A 48 -7.70 2.20 7.81
CA ARG A 48 -7.93 0.79 7.50
C ARG A 48 -7.80 0.69 5.98
N PHE A 49 -6.71 0.12 5.48
CA PHE A 49 -6.59 -0.28 4.09
C PHE A 49 -7.72 -1.28 3.83
N SER A 50 -8.84 -0.79 3.31
CA SER A 50 -9.97 -1.61 2.92
C SER A 50 -9.55 -2.33 1.66
N SER A 51 -9.04 -3.56 1.81
CA SER A 51 -8.85 -4.47 0.69
C SER A 51 -10.21 -4.70 0.05
N LYS A 52 -10.48 -4.02 -1.08
CA LYS A 52 -11.68 -4.26 -1.89
C LYS A 52 -11.54 -5.63 -2.56
N THR A 53 -11.81 -6.70 -1.82
CA THR A 53 -11.97 -8.05 -2.37
C THR A 53 -13.30 -8.07 -3.14
N THR A 54 -13.25 -7.79 -4.43
CA THR A 54 -14.40 -8.05 -5.33
C THR A 54 -14.47 -9.55 -5.58
N ARG A 55 -15.34 -10.26 -4.85
CA ARG A 55 -15.69 -11.64 -5.19
C ARG A 55 -16.54 -11.60 -6.46
N LYS A 56 -15.94 -11.88 -7.61
CA LYS A 56 -16.65 -12.07 -8.87
C LYS A 56 -17.35 -13.42 -8.82
N THR A 57 -18.64 -13.43 -8.51
CA THR A 57 -19.50 -14.61 -8.64
C THR A 57 -19.78 -14.84 -10.12
N LEU A 58 -19.38 -15.98 -10.67
CA LEU A 58 -19.76 -16.42 -12.01
C LEU A 58 -21.02 -17.30 -11.90
N ALA A 59 -22.04 -16.94 -12.69
CA ALA A 59 -23.30 -17.65 -12.87
C ALA A 59 -23.13 -18.85 -13.82
#